data_AF-A0A2D5WAL3-F1
#
_entry.id   AF-A0A2D5WAL3-F1
#
_cell.length_a   1.000
_cell.length_b   1.000
_cell.length_c   1.000
_cell.angle_alpha   90.00
_cell.angle_beta   90.00
_cell.angle_gamma   90.00
#
_symmetry.space_group_name_H-M   'P 1'
#
loop_
_entity.id
_entity.type
_entity.pdbx_description
1 polymer ?
#
loop_
_entity_poly.entity_id
_entity_poly.type
_entity_poly.pdbx_seq_one_letter_code
_entity_poly.pdbx_strand_id
1 'polypeptide(L)'
;MSNFPFDQPRGHTPPLPGFVLRWVSLRRVRRELGRGELAAALGGLSRPELALMPRAERLRERVIEQLVRRARAASAQGQTASRREYLELLAREDPGRWEEVSGELGLGPEGEQESRRSAMRELLGKLRTERGPRESEDGAQCLHLAVDDAGEVLLAMGRELTVGHASAGQAELGFMADLESRHARLVFRESFHGGPTWRLFPMECKDGLTAVCVNGEELADGGRVLKAGDRVALGSNLSWTVAAPDQASSALMLLLAGGAECAGAGRIILLPPAEGGGCVSVGPGHLRHLTVGALDGEAQLSVEDGALCLSVRAGDGALTPLARLALPLEEGQRFRLGQRRGGGPPIDLWLRACEGSGPGSGGY
;
A
#
# COMPACT_ATOMS: atom_id res chain seq x y z
N MET A 1 65.91 -22.11 7.22
CA MET A 1 65.67 -20.67 7.50
C MET A 1 64.27 -20.57 8.05
N SER A 2 64.16 -20.42 9.37
CA SER A 2 62.92 -20.51 10.13
C SER A 2 62.72 -19.18 10.85
N ASN A 3 61.70 -18.41 10.47
CA ASN A 3 61.32 -17.16 11.13
C ASN A 3 60.22 -17.46 12.16
N PHE A 4 60.51 -17.22 13.44
CA PHE A 4 59.52 -17.09 14.51
C PHE A 4 59.28 -15.60 14.78
N PRO A 5 58.03 -15.09 14.77
CA PRO A 5 57.73 -13.79 15.31
C PRO A 5 57.39 -13.90 16.80
N PHE A 6 58.09 -13.10 17.62
CA PHE A 6 57.73 -12.82 19.00
C PHE A 6 56.49 -11.93 19.03
N ASP A 7 55.36 -12.47 19.47
CA ASP A 7 54.17 -11.70 19.83
C ASP A 7 54.28 -11.33 21.32
N GLN A 8 54.56 -10.06 21.63
CA GLN A 8 54.61 -9.60 23.01
C GLN A 8 53.17 -9.32 23.51
N PRO A 9 52.77 -9.88 24.66
CA PRO A 9 51.44 -9.65 25.21
C PRO A 9 51.28 -8.18 25.59
N ARG A 10 50.27 -7.52 24.98
CA ARG A 10 49.86 -6.15 25.31
C ARG A 10 49.54 -6.08 26.81
N GLY A 11 50.27 -5.23 27.53
CA GLY A 11 50.15 -5.09 28.98
C GLY A 11 48.72 -4.83 29.43
N HIS A 12 48.18 -5.72 30.24
CA HIS A 12 46.91 -5.52 30.94
C HIS A 12 47.10 -4.44 32.01
N THR A 13 46.59 -3.24 31.76
CA THR A 13 46.41 -2.25 32.81
C THR A 13 45.41 -2.79 33.83
N PRO A 14 45.76 -2.88 35.13
CA PRO A 14 44.83 -3.40 36.14
C PRO A 14 43.58 -2.51 36.20
N PRO A 15 42.38 -3.08 36.40
CA PRO A 15 41.15 -2.30 36.50
C PRO A 15 41.22 -1.34 37.68
N LEU A 16 40.74 -0.11 37.48
CA LEU A 16 40.68 0.89 38.54
C LEU A 16 39.79 0.41 39.70
N PRO A 17 40.14 0.74 40.96
CA PRO A 17 39.28 0.44 42.10
C PRO A 17 37.87 1.03 41.93
N GLY A 18 36.83 0.27 42.29
CA GLY A 18 35.43 0.66 42.04
C GLY A 18 35.03 2.01 42.64
N PHE A 19 35.61 2.43 43.77
CA PHE A 19 35.33 3.75 44.35
C PHE A 19 35.90 4.91 43.50
N VAL A 20 37.03 4.70 42.82
CA VAL A 20 37.65 5.67 41.91
C VAL A 20 36.76 5.81 40.66
N LEU A 21 36.30 4.69 40.10
CA LEU A 21 35.38 4.70 38.97
C LEU A 21 34.08 5.47 39.29
N ARG A 22 33.46 5.20 40.45
CA ARG A 22 32.27 5.93 40.91
C ARG A 22 32.51 7.43 41.05
N TRP A 23 33.65 7.83 41.62
CA TRP A 23 33.99 9.23 41.77
C TRP A 23 34.22 9.93 40.42
N VAL A 24 34.94 9.28 39.50
CA VAL A 24 35.17 9.79 38.14
C VAL A 24 33.84 9.93 37.39
N SER A 25 32.97 8.91 37.45
CA SER A 25 31.64 8.94 36.83
C SER A 25 30.77 10.08 37.39
N LEU A 26 30.71 10.26 38.72
CA LEU A 26 29.99 11.39 39.33
C LEU A 26 30.55 12.76 38.93
N ARG A 27 31.88 12.91 38.85
CA ARG A 27 32.52 14.17 38.45
C ARG A 27 32.21 14.50 37.00
N ARG A 28 32.14 13.49 36.13
CA ARG A 28 31.75 13.63 34.73
C ARG A 28 30.29 14.08 34.60
N VAL A 29 29.35 13.39 35.26
CA VAL A 29 27.93 13.76 35.27
C VAL A 29 27.73 15.21 35.72
N ARG A 30 28.42 15.64 36.78
CA ARG A 30 28.34 17.03 37.26
C ARG A 30 28.84 18.04 36.23
N ARG A 31 29.86 17.69 35.46
CA ARG A 31 30.40 18.55 34.40
C ARG A 31 29.41 18.67 33.24
N GLU A 32 28.82 17.56 32.81
CA GLU A 32 27.79 17.51 31.76
C GLU A 32 26.55 18.32 32.18
N LEU A 33 26.09 18.13 33.42
CA LEU A 33 25.01 18.93 34.01
C LEU A 33 25.36 20.43 34.05
N GLY A 34 26.59 20.78 34.43
CA GLY A 34 27.07 22.17 34.46
C GLY A 34 27.12 22.83 33.08
N ARG A 35 27.29 22.03 32.01
CA ARG A 35 27.21 22.49 30.60
C ARG A 35 25.78 22.52 30.06
N GLY A 36 24.80 22.02 30.82
CA GLY A 36 23.43 21.90 30.38
C GLY A 36 23.18 20.75 29.40
N GLU A 37 24.10 19.77 29.32
CA GLU A 37 24.00 18.56 28.52
C GLU A 37 23.17 17.50 29.30
N LEU A 38 21.87 17.74 29.44
CA LEU A 38 21.00 16.96 30.33
C LEU A 38 20.90 15.48 29.94
N ALA A 39 20.84 15.18 28.64
CA ALA A 39 20.80 13.80 28.13
C ALA A 39 22.09 13.02 28.46
N ALA A 40 23.25 13.66 28.31
CA ALA A 40 24.54 13.05 28.65
C ALA A 40 24.65 12.80 30.16
N ALA A 41 24.20 13.75 30.98
CA ALA A 41 24.17 13.61 32.43
C ALA A 41 23.28 12.44 32.87
N LEU A 42 22.08 12.26 32.29
CA LEU A 42 21.22 11.11 32.55
C LEU A 42 21.86 9.79 32.13
N GLY A 43 22.42 9.73 30.92
CA GLY A 43 23.15 8.54 30.44
C GLY A 43 24.33 8.16 31.34
N GLY A 44 25.02 9.13 31.92
CA GLY A 44 26.05 8.91 32.93
C GLY A 44 25.50 8.40 34.27
N LEU A 45 24.33 8.88 34.69
CA LEU A 45 23.65 8.46 35.94
C LEU A 45 23.02 7.07 35.86
N SER A 46 22.71 6.58 34.67
CA SER A 46 22.15 5.23 34.44
C SER A 46 23.20 4.12 34.46
N ARG A 47 24.46 4.45 34.73
CA ARG A 47 25.54 3.46 34.82
C ARG A 47 25.41 2.59 36.08
N PRO A 48 25.63 1.27 36.00
CA PRO A 48 25.49 0.36 37.14
C PRO A 48 26.33 0.75 38.35
N GLU A 49 27.53 1.31 38.15
CA GLU A 49 28.38 1.71 39.27
C GLU A 49 27.80 2.86 40.11
N LEU A 50 26.89 3.66 39.56
CA LEU A 50 26.22 4.76 40.26
C LEU A 50 24.86 4.38 40.83
N ALA A 51 24.34 3.19 40.50
CA ALA A 51 23.10 2.68 41.05
C ALA A 51 23.16 2.67 42.59
N LEU A 52 22.05 3.06 43.24
CA LEU A 52 21.89 3.07 44.70
C LEU A 52 22.77 4.08 45.46
N MET A 53 23.50 4.98 44.80
CA MET A 53 24.25 6.04 45.47
C MET A 53 23.34 7.24 45.82
N PRO A 54 23.20 7.65 47.10
CA PRO A 54 22.37 8.81 47.46
C PRO A 54 22.83 10.16 46.88
N ARG A 55 24.08 10.23 46.39
CA ARG A 55 24.61 11.40 45.68
C ARG A 55 24.27 11.40 44.19
N ALA A 56 24.12 10.23 43.58
CA ALA A 56 23.68 10.09 42.21
C ALA A 56 22.18 10.41 42.12
N GLU A 57 21.39 9.93 43.08
CA GLU A 57 19.95 10.22 43.16
C GLU A 57 19.65 11.72 43.23
N ARG A 58 20.32 12.43 44.15
CA ARG A 58 20.22 13.90 44.23
C ARG A 58 20.65 14.63 42.95
N LEU A 59 21.53 14.04 42.14
CA LEU A 59 21.88 14.62 40.84
C LEU A 59 20.81 14.32 39.80
N ARG A 60 20.21 13.13 39.83
CA ARG A 60 19.08 12.73 38.99
C ARG A 60 17.88 13.65 39.20
N GLU A 61 17.47 13.87 40.46
CA GLU A 61 16.42 14.82 40.82
C GLU A 61 16.68 16.22 40.26
N ARG A 62 17.91 16.73 40.39
CA ARG A 62 18.29 18.04 39.85
C ARG A 62 18.26 18.10 38.31
N VAL A 63 18.58 17.00 37.63
CA VAL A 63 18.49 16.93 36.16
C VAL A 63 17.02 16.94 35.73
N ILE A 64 16.17 16.18 36.42
CA ILE A 64 14.72 16.15 36.22
C ILE A 64 14.12 17.54 36.39
N GLU A 65 14.44 18.25 37.48
CA GLU A 65 14.00 19.64 37.69
C GLU A 65 14.41 20.58 36.54
N GLN A 66 15.63 20.42 36.01
CA GLN A 66 16.09 21.22 34.87
C GLN A 66 15.35 20.88 33.58
N LEU A 67 15.02 19.60 33.34
CA LEU A 67 14.21 19.17 32.21
C LEU A 67 12.81 19.80 32.26
N VAL A 68 12.14 19.74 33.41
CA VAL A 68 10.82 20.37 33.62
C VAL A 68 10.89 21.88 33.33
N ARG A 69 11.87 22.58 33.90
CA ARG A 69 12.04 24.02 33.70
C ARG A 69 12.29 24.37 32.24
N ARG A 70 13.11 23.59 31.52
CA ARG A 70 13.41 23.81 30.10
C ARG A 70 12.23 23.46 29.20
N ALA A 71 11.47 22.41 29.49
CA ALA A 71 10.24 22.08 28.77
C ALA A 71 9.21 23.21 28.86
N ARG A 72 8.99 23.75 30.08
CA ARG A 72 8.10 24.90 30.30
C ARG A 72 8.58 26.15 29.55
N ALA A 73 9.88 26.45 29.61
CA ALA A 73 10.47 27.60 28.90
C ALA A 73 10.36 27.45 27.37
N ALA A 74 10.66 26.27 26.83
CA ALA A 74 10.51 25.98 25.41
C ALA A 74 9.05 26.12 24.95
N SER A 75 8.10 25.67 25.77
CA SER A 75 6.67 25.84 25.48
C SER A 75 6.25 27.32 25.45
N ALA A 76 6.70 28.11 26.44
CA ALA A 76 6.42 29.54 26.48
C ALA A 76 7.02 30.30 25.28
N GLN A 77 8.11 29.79 24.70
CA GLN A 77 8.76 30.33 23.51
C GLN A 77 8.24 29.75 22.19
N GLY A 78 7.23 28.86 22.22
CA GLY A 78 6.71 28.18 21.02
C GLY A 78 7.69 27.19 20.36
N GLN A 79 8.76 26.79 21.05
CA GLN A 79 9.78 25.87 20.53
C GLN A 79 9.33 24.41 20.69
N THR A 80 8.49 23.95 19.76
CA THR A 80 7.86 22.62 19.81
C THR A 80 8.86 21.46 19.80
N ALA A 81 9.93 21.55 19.00
CA ALA A 81 10.97 20.52 18.91
C ALA A 81 11.74 20.35 20.24
N SER A 82 12.28 21.46 20.76
CA SER A 82 13.02 21.44 22.04
C SER A 82 12.12 20.99 23.20
N ARG A 83 10.86 21.45 23.24
CA ARG A 83 9.88 21.02 24.23
C ARG A 83 9.68 19.51 24.20
N ARG A 84 9.49 18.94 23.01
CA ARG A 84 9.30 17.49 22.81
C ARG A 84 10.52 16.69 23.29
N GLU A 85 11.72 17.12 22.91
CA GLU A 85 12.97 16.47 23.33
C GLU A 85 13.08 16.40 24.86
N TYR A 86 12.80 17.50 25.57
CA TYR A 86 12.85 17.52 27.04
C TYR A 86 11.79 16.63 27.69
N LEU A 87 10.59 16.57 27.11
CA LEU A 87 9.51 15.70 27.62
C LEU A 87 9.79 14.22 27.37
N GLU A 88 10.40 13.87 26.24
CA GLU A 88 10.81 12.48 25.96
C GLU A 88 11.90 11.99 26.93
N LEU A 89 12.85 12.85 27.29
CA LEU A 89 13.84 12.55 28.33
C LEU A 89 13.17 12.41 29.70
N LEU A 90 12.21 13.28 30.02
CA LEU A 90 11.48 13.23 31.29
C LEU A 90 10.63 11.95 31.41
N ALA A 91 9.94 11.54 30.35
CA ALA A 91 9.10 10.33 30.31
C ALA A 91 9.90 9.05 30.60
N ARG A 92 11.16 8.99 30.16
CA ARG A 92 12.04 7.83 30.41
C ARG A 92 12.52 7.75 31.85
N GLU A 93 12.74 8.90 32.49
CA GLU A 93 13.41 8.97 33.78
C GLU A 93 12.43 9.09 34.96
N ASP A 94 11.32 9.80 34.77
CA ASP A 94 10.28 10.00 35.79
C ASP A 94 8.91 10.13 35.11
N PRO A 95 8.22 9.00 34.84
CA PRO A 95 6.93 8.98 34.18
C PRO A 95 5.85 9.78 34.92
N GLY A 96 5.86 9.75 36.26
CA GLY A 96 4.89 10.49 37.07
C GLY A 96 5.05 11.99 36.92
N ARG A 97 6.29 12.48 36.92
CA ARG A 97 6.58 13.89 36.67
C ARG A 97 6.30 14.29 35.22
N TRP A 98 6.46 13.37 34.27
CA TRP A 98 6.08 13.60 32.88
C TRP A 98 4.57 13.80 32.72
N GLU A 99 3.73 12.98 33.35
CA GLU A 99 2.26 13.11 33.28
C GLU A 99 1.77 14.46 33.84
N GLU A 100 2.32 14.87 34.98
CA GLU A 100 2.00 16.17 35.59
C GLU A 100 2.35 17.32 34.62
N VAL A 101 3.57 17.32 34.07
CA VAL A 101 4.07 18.41 33.22
C VAL A 101 3.43 18.39 31.83
N SER A 102 3.14 17.22 31.26
CA SER A 102 2.46 17.12 29.97
C SER A 102 1.01 17.60 30.06
N GLY A 103 0.32 17.29 31.17
CA GLY A 103 -1.02 17.81 31.47
C GLY A 103 -1.03 19.34 31.60
N GLU A 104 -0.11 19.91 32.38
CA GLU A 104 0.04 21.38 32.51
C GLU A 104 0.28 22.08 31.16
N LEU A 105 1.03 21.43 30.26
CA LEU A 105 1.39 21.99 28.95
C LEU A 105 0.33 21.71 27.86
N GLY A 106 -0.80 21.10 28.21
CA GLY A 106 -1.89 20.81 27.27
C GLY A 106 -1.54 19.71 26.26
N LEU A 107 -0.62 18.81 26.60
CA LEU A 107 -0.18 17.68 25.77
C LEU A 107 -0.85 16.37 26.18
N GLY A 108 -2.12 16.43 26.59
CA GLY A 108 -2.90 15.24 26.91
C GLY A 108 -2.97 14.25 25.74
N PRO A 109 -3.44 13.01 25.97
CA PRO A 109 -3.48 11.93 24.98
C PRO A 109 -4.22 12.31 23.68
N GLU A 110 -5.14 13.27 23.74
CA GLU A 110 -5.85 13.81 22.58
C GLU A 110 -4.96 14.71 21.70
N GLY A 111 -4.07 15.52 22.29
CA GLY A 111 -3.10 16.36 21.58
C GLY A 111 -1.97 15.55 20.93
N GLU A 112 -1.58 14.42 21.54
CA GLU A 112 -0.69 13.44 20.93
C GLU A 112 -1.34 12.68 19.77
N GLN A 113 -2.64 12.37 19.83
CA GLN A 113 -3.35 11.77 18.71
C GLN A 113 -3.45 12.73 17.52
N GLU A 114 -3.76 14.01 17.76
CA GLU A 114 -3.81 15.03 16.71
C GLU A 114 -2.42 15.28 16.10
N SER A 115 -1.39 15.38 16.94
CA SER A 115 0.01 15.54 16.49
C SER A 115 0.55 14.29 15.80
N ARG A 116 0.18 13.07 16.24
CA ARG A 116 0.50 11.82 15.54
C ARG A 116 -0.21 11.72 14.21
N ARG A 117 -1.49 12.12 14.11
CA ARG A 117 -2.22 12.17 12.83
C ARG A 117 -1.59 13.16 11.87
N SER A 118 -1.21 14.35 12.36
CA SER A 118 -0.57 15.38 11.55
C SER A 118 0.84 14.98 11.11
N ALA A 119 1.67 14.46 12.03
CA ALA A 119 3.01 13.96 11.73
C ALA A 119 2.99 12.71 10.84
N MET A 120 2.02 11.80 11.01
CA MET A 120 1.86 10.63 10.13
C MET A 120 1.45 11.06 8.72
N ARG A 121 0.57 12.07 8.60
CA ARG A 121 0.18 12.64 7.30
C ARG A 121 1.37 13.31 6.60
N GLU A 122 2.22 14.01 7.35
CA GLU A 122 3.44 14.64 6.83
C GLU A 122 4.54 13.61 6.49
N LEU A 123 4.69 12.57 7.30
CA LEU A 123 5.67 11.49 7.07
C LEU A 123 5.26 10.62 5.87
N LEU A 124 3.98 10.32 5.70
CA LEU A 124 3.44 9.67 4.49
C LEU A 124 3.61 10.56 3.25
N GLY A 125 3.50 11.89 3.41
CA GLY A 125 3.81 12.85 2.35
C GLY A 125 5.29 12.86 1.95
N LYS A 126 6.21 12.79 2.92
CA LYS A 126 7.67 12.83 2.68
C LYS A 126 8.26 11.49 2.22
N LEU A 127 7.73 10.37 2.73
CA LEU A 127 8.09 9.03 2.24
C LEU A 127 7.69 8.81 0.78
N ARG A 128 6.72 9.59 0.27
CA ARG A 128 6.32 9.63 -1.14
C ARG A 128 7.31 10.39 -2.03
N THR A 129 8.15 11.26 -1.47
CA THR A 129 9.02 12.17 -2.24
C THR A 129 10.48 11.72 -2.32
N GLU A 130 10.93 10.81 -1.44
CA GLU A 130 12.35 10.41 -1.35
C GLU A 130 12.67 8.99 -1.86
N ARG A 131 11.69 8.26 -2.40
CA ARG A 131 11.98 7.10 -3.25
C ARG A 131 12.19 7.57 -4.67
N GLY A 132 13.43 7.51 -5.16
CA GLY A 132 13.77 7.77 -6.56
C GLY A 132 12.91 6.93 -7.52
N PRO A 133 12.81 7.34 -8.81
CA PRO A 133 11.86 6.78 -9.76
C PRO A 133 12.16 5.29 -9.95
N ARG A 134 11.41 4.45 -9.22
CA ARG A 134 11.30 3.04 -9.53
C ARG A 134 10.46 2.95 -10.79
N GLU A 135 10.97 2.22 -11.75
CA GLU A 135 10.24 1.82 -12.94
C GLU A 135 8.90 1.20 -12.51
N SER A 136 7.84 1.98 -12.78
CA SER A 136 6.41 1.71 -12.66
C SER A 136 5.83 1.44 -11.25
N GLU A 137 5.55 2.51 -10.51
CA GLU A 137 4.51 2.49 -9.45
C GLU A 137 3.07 2.28 -10.01
N ASP A 138 2.93 2.12 -11.33
CA ASP A 138 1.69 1.90 -12.08
C ASP A 138 1.57 0.45 -12.57
N GLY A 139 2.18 -0.50 -11.84
CA GLY A 139 2.11 -1.93 -12.13
C GLY A 139 0.66 -2.40 -12.21
N ALA A 140 0.36 -3.22 -13.22
CA ALA A 140 -0.95 -3.82 -13.36
C ALA A 140 -1.27 -4.72 -12.16
N GLN A 141 -2.53 -4.74 -11.76
CA GLN A 141 -3.03 -5.49 -10.63
C GLN A 141 -4.26 -6.29 -11.02
N CYS A 142 -4.28 -7.56 -10.61
CA CYS A 142 -5.40 -8.44 -10.86
C CYS A 142 -6.01 -8.91 -9.54
N LEU A 143 -7.31 -8.69 -9.39
CA LEU A 143 -8.10 -9.15 -8.26
C LEU A 143 -9.16 -10.13 -8.76
N HIS A 144 -9.35 -11.22 -8.04
CA HIS A 144 -10.49 -12.09 -8.27
C HIS A 144 -11.70 -11.55 -7.51
N LEU A 145 -12.76 -11.25 -8.24
CA LEU A 145 -14.00 -10.68 -7.75
C LEU A 145 -15.12 -11.72 -7.88
N ALA A 146 -15.77 -12.07 -6.77
CA ALA A 146 -16.95 -12.92 -6.75
C ALA A 146 -18.13 -12.12 -6.19
N VAL A 147 -19.29 -12.22 -6.83
CA VAL A 147 -20.52 -11.56 -6.37
C VAL A 147 -21.64 -12.58 -6.36
N ASP A 148 -22.38 -12.65 -5.25
CA ASP A 148 -23.54 -13.53 -5.14
C ASP A 148 -24.51 -13.31 -6.31
N ASP A 149 -24.99 -14.41 -6.89
CA ASP A 149 -25.85 -14.50 -8.09
C ASP A 149 -25.26 -13.96 -9.41
N ALA A 150 -24.15 -13.22 -9.40
CA ALA A 150 -23.49 -12.75 -10.62
C ALA A 150 -22.24 -13.56 -11.01
N GLY A 151 -21.74 -14.42 -10.12
CA GLY A 151 -20.62 -15.33 -10.35
C GLY A 151 -19.26 -14.66 -10.19
N GLU A 152 -18.23 -15.28 -10.78
CA GLU A 152 -16.83 -14.87 -10.64
C GLU A 152 -16.34 -14.10 -11.87
N VAL A 153 -15.43 -13.17 -11.65
CA VAL A 153 -14.80 -12.33 -12.67
C VAL A 153 -13.39 -11.92 -12.23
N LEU A 154 -12.47 -11.81 -13.18
CA LEU A 154 -11.16 -11.23 -12.92
C LEU A 154 -11.23 -9.71 -13.13
N LEU A 155 -10.94 -8.93 -12.10
CA LEU A 155 -10.80 -7.48 -12.20
C LEU A 155 -9.32 -7.14 -12.46
N ALA A 156 -9.01 -6.67 -13.67
CA ALA A 156 -7.67 -6.27 -14.08
C ALA A 156 -7.58 -4.74 -14.16
N MET A 157 -6.62 -4.18 -13.43
CA MET A 157 -6.40 -2.75 -13.26
C MET A 157 -5.00 -2.39 -13.74
N GLY A 158 -4.85 -1.27 -14.44
CA GLY A 158 -3.55 -0.77 -14.87
C GLY A 158 -3.62 0.00 -16.19
N ARG A 159 -2.53 0.67 -16.56
CA ARG A 159 -2.42 1.36 -17.86
C ARG A 159 -2.03 0.42 -18.99
N GLU A 160 -1.31 -0.64 -18.67
CA GLU A 160 -0.85 -1.64 -19.62
C GLU A 160 -1.00 -3.03 -18.98
N LEU A 161 -1.58 -3.96 -19.72
CA LEU A 161 -1.79 -5.36 -19.31
C LEU A 161 -1.27 -6.25 -20.43
N THR A 162 -0.34 -7.15 -20.11
CA THR A 162 0.19 -8.14 -21.05
C THR A 162 -0.69 -9.38 -21.01
N VAL A 163 -1.01 -9.90 -22.20
CA VAL A 163 -1.73 -11.16 -22.40
C VAL A 163 -0.74 -12.20 -22.91
N GLY A 164 -0.76 -13.41 -22.36
CA GLY A 164 0.14 -14.47 -22.78
C GLY A 164 -0.10 -15.81 -22.05
N HIS A 165 0.84 -16.73 -22.22
CA HIS A 165 0.75 -18.05 -21.61
C HIS A 165 0.92 -17.99 -20.08
N ALA A 166 -0.02 -18.60 -19.34
CA ALA A 166 -0.04 -18.55 -17.88
C ALA A 166 1.25 -19.12 -17.24
N SER A 167 1.74 -20.27 -17.72
CA SER A 167 2.93 -20.93 -17.15
C SER A 167 4.23 -20.16 -17.37
N ALA A 168 4.27 -19.18 -18.27
CA ALA A 168 5.47 -18.40 -18.53
C ALA A 168 5.73 -17.34 -17.43
N GLY A 169 4.69 -16.94 -16.68
CA GLY A 169 4.81 -15.94 -15.62
C GLY A 169 5.20 -14.54 -16.10
N GLN A 170 5.03 -14.23 -17.40
CA GLN A 170 5.38 -12.94 -18.01
C GLN A 170 4.16 -12.11 -18.44
N ALA A 171 2.95 -12.62 -18.23
CA ALA A 171 1.70 -11.98 -18.59
C ALA A 171 0.85 -11.75 -17.35
N GLU A 172 0.32 -10.54 -17.19
CA GLU A 172 -0.65 -10.24 -16.14
C GLU A 172 -2.00 -10.92 -16.40
N LEU A 173 -2.37 -11.07 -17.67
CA LEU A 173 -3.52 -11.87 -18.11
C LEU A 173 -3.01 -13.18 -18.72
N GLY A 174 -2.75 -14.15 -17.84
CA GLY A 174 -2.25 -15.47 -18.20
C GLY A 174 -3.36 -16.46 -18.57
N PHE A 175 -3.25 -17.10 -19.73
CA PHE A 175 -4.17 -18.12 -20.22
C PHE A 175 -3.47 -19.47 -20.42
N MET A 176 -4.18 -20.56 -20.15
CA MET A 176 -3.77 -21.92 -20.53
C MET A 176 -4.17 -22.20 -21.99
N ALA A 177 -3.56 -21.46 -22.92
CA ALA A 177 -3.84 -21.48 -24.35
C ALA A 177 -2.53 -21.54 -25.14
N ASP A 178 -2.59 -21.79 -26.44
CA ASP A 178 -1.38 -21.90 -27.29
C ASP A 178 -0.92 -20.50 -27.70
N LEU A 179 -0.35 -19.81 -26.72
CA LEU A 179 0.11 -18.43 -26.80
C LEU A 179 1.60 -18.35 -26.49
N GLU A 180 2.22 -17.30 -27.00
CA GLU A 180 3.53 -16.87 -26.54
C GLU A 180 3.51 -16.40 -25.08
N SER A 181 4.69 -16.34 -24.46
CA SER A 181 4.85 -15.82 -23.10
C SER A 181 4.29 -14.39 -22.94
N ARG A 182 4.44 -13.57 -23.99
CA ARG A 182 3.90 -12.22 -24.12
C ARG A 182 3.36 -12.06 -25.53
N HIS A 183 2.08 -12.32 -25.70
CA HIS A 183 1.46 -12.50 -27.01
C HIS A 183 0.77 -11.22 -27.51
N ALA A 184 0.10 -10.50 -26.61
CA ALA A 184 -0.52 -9.21 -26.91
C ALA A 184 -0.44 -8.29 -25.70
N ARG A 185 -0.72 -7.00 -25.89
CA ARG A 185 -0.88 -6.05 -24.79
C ARG A 185 -2.14 -5.21 -24.96
N LEU A 186 -2.82 -4.97 -23.84
CA LEU A 186 -3.92 -4.04 -23.71
C LEU A 186 -3.39 -2.76 -23.08
N VAL A 187 -3.56 -1.63 -23.77
CA VAL A 187 -3.07 -0.33 -23.32
C VAL A 187 -4.23 0.63 -23.20
N PHE A 188 -4.42 1.17 -22.01
CA PHE A 188 -5.35 2.26 -21.76
C PHE A 188 -4.74 3.59 -22.23
N ARG A 189 -5.48 4.33 -23.03
CA ARG A 189 -5.07 5.63 -23.58
C ARG A 189 -6.20 6.64 -23.43
N GLU A 190 -5.84 7.85 -23.07
CA GLU A 190 -6.72 9.01 -23.16
C GLU A 190 -6.45 9.73 -24.48
N SER A 191 -7.51 10.03 -25.20
CA SER A 191 -7.46 10.88 -26.39
C SER A 191 -8.25 12.14 -26.13
N PHE A 192 -7.70 13.29 -26.52
CA PHE A 192 -8.39 14.57 -26.39
C PHE A 192 -9.74 14.59 -27.14
N HIS A 193 -9.81 13.91 -28.29
CA HIS A 193 -11.03 13.86 -29.11
C HIS A 193 -11.87 12.60 -28.89
N GLY A 194 -11.22 11.48 -28.52
CA GLY A 194 -11.87 10.17 -28.40
C GLY A 194 -12.23 9.77 -26.98
N GLY A 195 -11.78 10.52 -25.97
CA GLY A 195 -11.91 10.15 -24.58
C GLY A 195 -11.02 8.96 -24.19
N PRO A 196 -11.27 8.38 -23.00
CA PRO A 196 -10.58 7.20 -22.50
C PRO A 196 -10.94 5.94 -23.31
N THR A 197 -9.93 5.18 -23.74
CA THR A 197 -10.12 3.97 -24.56
C THR A 197 -9.08 2.90 -24.26
N TRP A 198 -9.47 1.64 -24.40
CA TRP A 198 -8.55 0.51 -24.42
C TRP A 198 -8.13 0.18 -25.85
N ARG A 199 -6.83 -0.05 -26.05
CA ARG A 199 -6.27 -0.49 -27.33
C ARG A 199 -5.57 -1.83 -27.17
N LEU A 200 -5.80 -2.74 -28.11
CA LEU A 200 -5.05 -3.99 -28.22
C LEU A 200 -3.89 -3.78 -29.20
N PHE A 201 -2.71 -4.26 -28.85
CA PHE A 201 -1.54 -4.32 -29.73
C PHE A 201 -1.02 -5.76 -29.80
N PRO A 202 -0.60 -6.23 -30.98
CA PRO A 202 0.16 -7.47 -31.07
C PRO A 202 1.54 -7.26 -30.44
N MET A 203 2.12 -8.31 -29.89
CA MET A 203 3.54 -8.32 -29.50
C MET A 203 4.34 -9.15 -30.50
N GLU A 204 5.61 -8.77 -30.71
CA GLU A 204 6.51 -9.52 -31.59
C GLU A 204 6.68 -10.95 -31.08
N CYS A 205 6.11 -11.92 -31.81
CA CYS A 205 6.26 -13.34 -31.53
C CYS A 205 7.50 -13.83 -32.30
N LYS A 206 8.44 -14.51 -31.62
CA LYS A 206 9.70 -14.96 -32.23
C LYS A 206 9.49 -15.89 -33.43
N ASP A 207 8.43 -16.68 -33.39
CA ASP A 207 8.17 -17.69 -34.41
C ASP A 207 7.09 -17.25 -35.41
N GLY A 208 6.48 -16.06 -35.24
CA GLY A 208 5.49 -15.49 -36.17
C GLY A 208 4.22 -16.32 -36.35
N LEU A 209 3.99 -17.36 -35.54
CA LEU A 209 2.98 -18.39 -35.81
C LEU A 209 1.57 -18.02 -35.35
N THR A 210 1.41 -17.04 -34.47
CA THR A 210 0.11 -16.74 -33.87
C THR A 210 -0.23 -15.27 -34.06
N ALA A 211 -1.12 -14.99 -35.02
CA ALA A 211 -1.66 -13.66 -35.26
C ALA A 211 -2.67 -13.26 -34.18
N VAL A 212 -2.74 -11.96 -33.92
CA VAL A 212 -3.85 -11.34 -33.16
C VAL A 212 -4.87 -10.85 -34.17
N CYS A 213 -6.10 -11.36 -34.11
CA CYS A 213 -7.16 -10.96 -35.02
C CYS A 213 -8.29 -10.25 -34.27
N VAL A 214 -8.86 -9.20 -34.87
CA VAL A 214 -10.06 -8.52 -34.37
C VAL A 214 -11.13 -8.54 -35.47
N ASN A 215 -12.25 -9.17 -35.20
CA ASN A 215 -13.34 -9.42 -36.15
C ASN A 215 -12.86 -10.15 -37.43
N GLY A 216 -11.88 -11.05 -37.29
CA GLY A 216 -11.30 -11.83 -38.38
C GLY A 216 -10.20 -11.10 -39.17
N GLU A 217 -9.94 -9.83 -38.87
CA GLU A 217 -8.85 -9.06 -39.49
C GLU A 217 -7.59 -9.13 -38.60
N GLU A 218 -6.46 -9.49 -39.19
CA GLU A 218 -5.18 -9.46 -38.50
C GLU A 218 -4.82 -8.03 -38.07
N LEU A 219 -4.37 -7.92 -36.83
CA LEU A 219 -4.10 -6.66 -36.18
C LEU A 219 -2.70 -6.15 -36.54
N ALA A 220 -2.62 -4.98 -37.15
CA ALA A 220 -1.35 -4.32 -37.44
C ALA A 220 -0.65 -3.79 -36.18
N ASP A 221 0.66 -3.52 -36.27
CA ASP A 221 1.53 -3.06 -35.18
C ASP A 221 1.02 -1.78 -34.48
N GLY A 222 0.25 -0.93 -35.17
CA GLY A 222 -0.36 0.28 -34.61
C GLY A 222 -1.49 0.03 -33.60
N GLY A 223 -1.89 -1.23 -33.42
CA GLY A 223 -2.97 -1.65 -32.55
C GLY A 223 -4.34 -1.12 -32.95
N ARG A 224 -5.37 -1.53 -32.22
CA ARG A 224 -6.78 -1.20 -32.49
C ARG A 224 -7.51 -0.84 -31.22
N VAL A 225 -8.34 0.21 -31.29
CA VAL A 225 -9.26 0.57 -30.21
C VAL A 225 -10.32 -0.52 -30.11
N LEU A 226 -10.49 -1.08 -28.92
CA LEU A 226 -11.53 -2.06 -28.64
C LEU A 226 -12.88 -1.40 -28.48
N LYS A 227 -13.90 -1.96 -29.13
CA LYS A 227 -15.29 -1.51 -29.06
C LYS A 227 -16.19 -2.65 -28.60
N ALA A 228 -17.33 -2.32 -28.01
CA ALA A 228 -18.34 -3.31 -27.69
C ALA A 228 -18.76 -4.08 -28.96
N GLY A 229 -18.84 -5.40 -28.84
CA GLY A 229 -19.11 -6.34 -29.92
C GLY A 229 -17.88 -6.84 -30.66
N ASP A 230 -16.70 -6.23 -30.49
CA ASP A 230 -15.47 -6.73 -31.11
C ASP A 230 -15.17 -8.15 -30.63
N ARG A 231 -14.88 -9.04 -31.59
CA ARG A 231 -14.41 -10.40 -31.33
C ARG A 231 -12.91 -10.44 -31.53
N VAL A 232 -12.18 -10.70 -30.45
CA VAL A 232 -10.73 -10.84 -30.48
C VAL A 232 -10.38 -12.32 -30.49
N ALA A 233 -9.46 -12.72 -31.36
CA ALA A 233 -8.86 -14.05 -31.37
C ALA A 233 -7.35 -13.91 -31.21
N LEU A 234 -6.78 -14.69 -30.28
CA LEU A 234 -5.34 -14.82 -30.06
C LEU A 234 -4.94 -16.26 -30.40
N GLY A 235 -4.16 -16.42 -31.47
CA GLY A 235 -3.82 -17.76 -31.95
C GLY A 235 -5.05 -18.57 -32.37
N SER A 236 -5.00 -19.90 -32.17
CA SER A 236 -6.02 -20.82 -32.67
C SER A 236 -7.11 -21.20 -31.65
N ASN A 237 -6.85 -21.02 -30.35
CA ASN A 237 -7.67 -21.59 -29.29
C ASN A 237 -8.11 -20.60 -28.20
N LEU A 238 -7.74 -19.32 -28.29
CA LEU A 238 -8.25 -18.29 -27.40
C LEU A 238 -9.01 -17.22 -28.17
N SER A 239 -10.24 -16.95 -27.74
CA SER A 239 -11.02 -15.82 -28.23
C SER A 239 -11.93 -15.25 -27.16
N TRP A 240 -12.31 -13.99 -27.31
CA TRP A 240 -13.28 -13.33 -26.46
C TRP A 240 -14.08 -12.28 -27.21
N THR A 241 -15.23 -11.92 -26.64
CA THR A 241 -16.04 -10.79 -27.11
C THR A 241 -15.91 -9.63 -26.12
N VAL A 242 -15.70 -8.42 -26.63
CA VAL A 242 -15.69 -7.20 -25.82
C VAL A 242 -17.12 -6.73 -25.59
N ALA A 243 -17.45 -6.43 -24.34
CA ALA A 243 -18.69 -5.79 -23.93
C ALA A 243 -18.38 -4.48 -23.20
N ALA A 244 -19.22 -3.47 -23.40
CA ALA A 244 -19.22 -2.22 -22.62
C ALA A 244 -20.65 -1.99 -22.11
N PRO A 245 -21.07 -2.69 -21.03
CA PRO A 245 -22.45 -2.67 -20.56
C PRO A 245 -22.91 -1.29 -20.11
N ASP A 246 -21.97 -0.49 -19.59
CA ASP A 246 -22.20 0.88 -19.18
C ASP A 246 -21.42 1.83 -20.08
N GLN A 247 -22.12 2.53 -20.99
CA GLN A 247 -21.50 3.44 -21.95
C GLN A 247 -20.88 4.69 -21.30
N ALA A 248 -21.26 5.01 -20.05
CA ALA A 248 -20.68 6.11 -19.31
C ALA A 248 -19.36 5.72 -18.62
N SER A 249 -19.05 4.42 -18.55
CA SER A 249 -17.81 3.91 -17.99
C SER A 249 -16.81 3.58 -19.09
N SER A 250 -15.54 3.88 -18.83
CA SER A 250 -14.40 3.45 -19.64
C SER A 250 -13.93 2.02 -19.30
N ALA A 251 -14.58 1.36 -18.35
CA ALA A 251 -14.35 -0.05 -18.07
C ALA A 251 -14.92 -0.94 -19.19
N LEU A 252 -14.21 -2.01 -19.52
CA LEU A 252 -14.63 -2.99 -20.51
C LEU A 252 -14.73 -4.37 -19.87
N MET A 253 -15.63 -5.21 -20.38
CA MET A 253 -15.71 -6.62 -20.04
C MET A 253 -15.28 -7.47 -21.21
N LEU A 254 -14.37 -8.42 -20.98
CA LEU A 254 -13.97 -9.46 -21.92
C LEU A 254 -14.70 -10.74 -21.55
N LEU A 255 -15.53 -11.24 -22.47
CA LEU A 255 -16.29 -12.47 -22.34
C LEU A 255 -15.53 -13.59 -23.04
N LEU A 256 -14.87 -14.47 -22.27
CA LEU A 256 -14.04 -15.54 -22.82
C LEU A 256 -14.92 -16.62 -23.47
N ALA A 257 -14.47 -17.13 -24.62
CA ALA A 257 -15.19 -18.16 -25.37
C ALA A 257 -14.55 -19.55 -25.17
N GLY A 258 -15.30 -20.61 -25.52
CA GLY A 258 -14.75 -21.97 -25.61
C GLY A 258 -14.31 -22.58 -24.27
N GLY A 259 -14.81 -22.07 -23.14
CA GLY A 259 -14.38 -22.51 -21.80
C GLY A 259 -12.99 -22.01 -21.40
N ALA A 260 -12.44 -21.02 -22.12
CA ALA A 260 -11.22 -20.35 -21.69
C ALA A 260 -11.44 -19.60 -20.38
N GLU A 261 -10.43 -19.64 -19.52
CA GLU A 261 -10.43 -19.00 -18.21
C GLU A 261 -9.10 -18.25 -18.00
N CYS A 262 -9.16 -17.15 -17.25
CA CYS A 262 -7.99 -16.41 -16.77
C CYS A 262 -8.06 -16.37 -15.25
N ALA A 263 -7.07 -16.97 -14.58
CA ALA A 263 -7.05 -17.14 -13.12
C ALA A 263 -8.37 -17.75 -12.56
N GLY A 264 -8.94 -18.72 -13.28
CA GLY A 264 -10.20 -19.40 -12.93
C GLY A 264 -11.49 -18.65 -13.30
N ALA A 265 -11.38 -17.44 -13.87
CA ALA A 265 -12.55 -16.66 -14.27
C ALA A 265 -12.79 -16.72 -15.79
N GLY A 266 -14.03 -17.03 -16.19
CA GLY A 266 -14.49 -16.97 -17.60
C GLY A 266 -14.79 -15.56 -18.13
N ARG A 267 -14.63 -14.54 -17.29
CA ARG A 267 -14.84 -13.12 -17.64
C ARG A 267 -13.74 -12.28 -17.02
N ILE A 268 -13.35 -11.21 -17.71
CA ILE A 268 -12.35 -10.25 -17.24
C ILE A 268 -12.96 -8.86 -17.35
N ILE A 269 -12.79 -8.02 -16.33
CA ILE A 269 -13.13 -6.59 -16.39
C ILE A 269 -11.84 -5.79 -16.40
N LEU A 270 -11.66 -5.00 -17.44
CA LEU A 270 -10.58 -4.04 -17.58
C LEU A 270 -11.04 -2.72 -16.94
N LEU A 271 -10.51 -2.41 -15.76
CA LEU A 271 -10.80 -1.18 -15.04
C LEU A 271 -9.61 -0.22 -15.23
N PRO A 272 -9.80 0.94 -15.88
CA PRO A 272 -8.71 1.89 -16.07
C PRO A 272 -8.22 2.47 -14.74
N PRO A 273 -7.02 3.07 -14.72
CA PRO A 273 -6.52 3.79 -13.55
C PRO A 273 -7.42 4.98 -13.20
N ALA A 274 -7.18 5.59 -12.03
CA ALA A 274 -8.02 6.64 -11.46
C ALA A 274 -8.33 7.82 -12.41
N GLU A 275 -7.35 8.24 -13.22
CA GLU A 275 -7.50 9.34 -14.19
C GLU A 275 -8.53 9.03 -15.29
N GLY A 276 -8.71 7.76 -15.61
CA GLY A 276 -9.54 7.31 -16.73
C GLY A 276 -11.05 7.34 -16.48
N GLY A 277 -11.49 7.67 -15.25
CA GLY A 277 -12.90 7.80 -14.90
C GLY A 277 -13.73 6.52 -15.01
N GLY A 278 -13.10 5.35 -14.99
CA GLY A 278 -13.79 4.06 -15.13
C GLY A 278 -14.38 3.59 -13.82
N CYS A 279 -15.57 2.99 -13.89
CA CYS A 279 -16.18 2.29 -12.78
C CYS A 279 -16.80 0.96 -13.21
N VAL A 280 -16.78 -0.01 -12.31
CA VAL A 280 -17.46 -1.30 -12.46
C VAL A 280 -18.76 -1.24 -11.69
N SER A 281 -19.87 -1.29 -12.42
CA SER A 281 -21.21 -1.22 -11.85
C SER A 281 -21.81 -2.61 -11.63
N VAL A 282 -22.38 -2.83 -10.45
CA VAL A 282 -23.05 -4.06 -10.00
C VAL A 282 -24.48 -3.70 -9.61
N GLY A 283 -25.48 -4.36 -10.20
CA GLY A 283 -26.87 -4.00 -9.91
C GLY A 283 -27.90 -4.81 -10.69
N PRO A 284 -29.20 -4.54 -10.51
CA PRO A 284 -30.27 -5.31 -11.12
C PRO A 284 -30.50 -5.02 -12.61
N GLY A 285 -29.93 -3.94 -13.14
CA GLY A 285 -30.08 -3.53 -14.54
C GLY A 285 -29.18 -4.32 -15.50
N HIS A 286 -29.63 -4.51 -16.74
CA HIS A 286 -28.86 -5.18 -17.80
C HIS A 286 -27.71 -4.31 -18.36
N LEU A 287 -27.71 -3.00 -18.07
CA LEU A 287 -26.64 -2.05 -18.39
C LEU A 287 -25.61 -1.97 -17.25
N ARG A 288 -25.29 -3.11 -16.65
CA ARG A 288 -24.34 -3.23 -15.55
C ARG A 288 -23.27 -4.23 -15.93
N HIS A 289 -22.07 -4.04 -15.40
CA HIS A 289 -20.99 -5.00 -15.63
C HIS A 289 -21.36 -6.34 -15.00
N LEU A 290 -21.84 -6.32 -13.76
CA LEU A 290 -22.31 -7.51 -13.06
C LEU A 290 -23.79 -7.37 -12.72
N THR A 291 -24.63 -8.12 -13.42
CA THR A 291 -26.08 -8.10 -13.21
C THR A 291 -26.47 -8.99 -12.03
N VAL A 292 -26.99 -8.37 -10.97
CA VAL A 292 -27.55 -9.03 -9.78
C VAL A 292 -29.01 -8.62 -9.67
N GLY A 293 -29.90 -9.37 -10.32
CA GLY A 293 -31.33 -9.02 -10.40
C GLY A 293 -32.02 -8.89 -9.04
N ALA A 294 -31.51 -9.61 -8.04
CA ALA A 294 -32.03 -9.62 -6.69
C ALA A 294 -31.49 -8.51 -5.79
N LEU A 295 -30.53 -7.69 -6.24
CA LEU A 295 -29.99 -6.57 -5.44
C LEU A 295 -30.97 -5.39 -5.45
N ASP A 296 -31.28 -4.84 -4.27
CA ASP A 296 -32.22 -3.71 -4.13
C ASP A 296 -31.62 -2.32 -4.42
N GLY A 297 -30.42 -2.29 -4.98
CA GLY A 297 -29.64 -1.09 -5.20
C GLY A 297 -28.55 -1.29 -6.24
N GLU A 298 -27.53 -0.45 -6.18
CA GLU A 298 -26.35 -0.51 -7.05
C GLU A 298 -25.09 -0.41 -6.22
N ALA A 299 -24.05 -1.13 -6.62
CA ALA A 299 -22.70 -0.93 -6.12
C ALA A 299 -21.76 -0.54 -7.26
N GLN A 300 -20.75 0.26 -6.95
CA GLN A 300 -19.74 0.69 -7.91
C GLN A 300 -18.34 0.50 -7.33
N LEU A 301 -17.45 -0.07 -8.13
CA LEU A 301 -16.01 -0.14 -7.85
C LEU A 301 -15.30 0.87 -8.76
N SER A 302 -14.44 1.71 -8.19
CA SER A 302 -13.58 2.66 -8.92
C SER A 302 -12.17 2.63 -8.34
N VAL A 303 -11.18 3.13 -9.09
CA VAL A 303 -9.82 3.35 -8.56
C VAL A 303 -9.63 4.83 -8.29
N GLU A 304 -9.17 5.20 -7.10
CA GLU A 304 -8.90 6.59 -6.70
C GLU A 304 -7.63 6.66 -5.83
N ASP A 305 -6.67 7.49 -6.24
CA ASP A 305 -5.36 7.66 -5.57
C ASP A 305 -4.64 6.34 -5.21
N GLY A 306 -4.70 5.35 -6.12
CA GLY A 306 -4.11 4.03 -5.88
C GLY A 306 -4.86 3.16 -4.87
N ALA A 307 -6.13 3.46 -4.61
CA ALA A 307 -7.02 2.63 -3.81
C ALA A 307 -8.23 2.18 -4.62
N LEU A 308 -8.72 0.97 -4.36
CA LEU A 308 -9.99 0.49 -4.87
C LEU A 308 -11.11 0.99 -3.95
N CYS A 309 -11.95 1.88 -4.46
CA CYS A 309 -13.11 2.44 -3.77
C CYS A 309 -14.36 1.63 -4.11
N LEU A 310 -15.09 1.19 -3.09
CA LEU A 310 -16.41 0.56 -3.21
C LEU A 310 -17.47 1.51 -2.67
N SER A 311 -18.45 1.85 -3.50
CA SER A 311 -19.61 2.66 -3.12
C SER A 311 -20.91 1.90 -3.37
N VAL A 312 -21.93 2.17 -2.57
CA VAL A 312 -23.25 1.56 -2.69
C VAL A 312 -24.36 2.61 -2.69
N ARG A 313 -25.43 2.33 -3.41
CA ARG A 313 -26.65 3.13 -3.50
C ARG A 313 -27.84 2.23 -3.21
N ALA A 314 -28.64 2.58 -2.21
CA ALA A 314 -29.93 1.94 -1.96
C ALA A 314 -31.04 2.74 -2.64
N GLY A 315 -31.88 2.08 -3.45
CA GLY A 315 -32.99 2.74 -4.17
C GLY A 315 -32.53 3.89 -5.09
N ASP A 316 -33.19 5.04 -4.97
CA ASP A 316 -32.93 6.27 -5.72
C ASP A 316 -31.96 7.24 -5.03
N GLY A 317 -31.32 6.80 -3.94
CA GLY A 317 -30.40 7.62 -3.16
C GLY A 317 -29.10 7.99 -3.88
N ALA A 318 -28.26 8.78 -3.21
CA ALA A 318 -26.89 9.03 -3.66
C ALA A 318 -26.01 7.78 -3.48
N LEU A 319 -24.91 7.69 -4.24
CA LEU A 319 -23.85 6.72 -3.94
C LEU A 319 -23.18 7.11 -2.62
N THR A 320 -23.04 6.14 -1.74
CA THR A 320 -22.39 6.28 -0.42
C THR A 320 -21.13 5.41 -0.39
N PRO A 321 -19.97 5.95 0.03
CA PRO A 321 -18.77 5.14 0.17
C PRO A 321 -18.97 4.03 1.20
N LEU A 322 -18.66 2.79 0.83
CA LEU A 322 -18.71 1.62 1.70
C LEU A 322 -17.32 1.21 2.18
N ALA A 323 -16.32 1.23 1.28
CA ALA A 323 -14.96 0.86 1.61
C ALA A 323 -13.94 1.54 0.69
N ARG A 324 -12.70 1.68 1.20
CA ARG A 324 -11.53 2.11 0.44
C ARG A 324 -10.37 1.16 0.75
N LEU A 325 -9.90 0.44 -0.25
CA LEU A 325 -8.88 -0.59 -0.11
C LEU A 325 -7.58 -0.15 -0.73
N ALA A 326 -6.50 -0.15 0.06
CA ALA A 326 -5.17 0.07 -0.48
C ALA A 326 -4.80 -1.06 -1.46
N LEU A 327 -4.09 -0.69 -2.52
CA LEU A 327 -3.59 -1.59 -3.52
C LEU A 327 -2.04 -1.66 -3.43
N PRO A 328 -1.42 -2.84 -3.57
CA PRO A 328 -2.04 -4.16 -3.77
C PRO A 328 -2.80 -4.64 -2.52
N LEU A 329 -3.80 -5.50 -2.75
CA LEU A 329 -4.62 -6.06 -1.67
C LEU A 329 -3.84 -7.19 -0.96
N GLU A 330 -3.63 -7.08 0.36
CA GLU A 330 -2.89 -8.09 1.13
C GLU A 330 -3.73 -9.32 1.48
N GLU A 331 -5.01 -9.11 1.82
CA GLU A 331 -5.93 -10.16 2.27
C GLU A 331 -7.29 -10.06 1.58
N GLY A 332 -7.97 -11.19 1.45
CA GLY A 332 -9.32 -11.22 0.88
C GLY A 332 -10.31 -10.42 1.72
N GLN A 333 -11.13 -9.59 1.08
CA GLN A 333 -12.11 -8.71 1.72
C GLN A 333 -13.53 -9.08 1.26
N ARG A 334 -14.46 -9.18 2.21
CA ARG A 334 -15.88 -9.44 1.95
C ARG A 334 -16.72 -8.23 2.35
N PHE A 335 -17.59 -7.80 1.45
CA PHE A 335 -18.49 -6.67 1.63
C PHE A 335 -19.93 -7.10 1.43
N ARG A 336 -20.81 -6.53 2.25
CA ARG A 336 -22.25 -6.66 2.06
C ARG A 336 -22.74 -5.52 1.18
N LEU A 337 -23.20 -5.82 -0.02
CA LEU A 337 -23.62 -4.80 -0.98
C LEU A 337 -25.01 -4.24 -0.67
N GLY A 338 -25.90 -5.05 -0.12
CA GLY A 338 -27.26 -4.63 0.19
C GLY A 338 -28.20 -5.78 0.49
N GLN A 339 -29.47 -5.44 0.71
CA GLN A 339 -30.53 -6.42 0.92
C GLN A 339 -30.98 -7.03 -0.41
N ARG A 340 -31.42 -8.29 -0.32
CA ARG A 340 -32.03 -8.99 -1.44
C ARG A 340 -33.50 -8.60 -1.55
N ARG A 341 -33.96 -8.26 -2.76
CA ARG A 341 -35.37 -8.07 -3.08
C ARG A 341 -36.15 -9.32 -2.70
N GLY A 342 -37.17 -9.16 -1.86
CA GLY A 342 -37.97 -10.27 -1.34
C GLY A 342 -37.50 -10.85 0.01
N GLY A 343 -36.52 -10.25 0.69
CA GLY A 343 -36.22 -10.55 2.10
C GLY A 343 -35.36 -11.79 2.35
N GLY A 344 -34.56 -12.21 1.37
CA GLY A 344 -33.55 -13.27 1.54
C GLY A 344 -32.25 -12.79 2.20
N PRO A 345 -31.22 -13.66 2.30
CA PRO A 345 -29.91 -13.24 2.78
C PRO A 345 -29.33 -12.13 1.89
N PRO A 346 -28.51 -11.24 2.47
CA PRO A 346 -27.95 -10.11 1.73
C PRO A 346 -27.01 -10.60 0.62
N ILE A 347 -26.81 -9.74 -0.38
CA ILE A 347 -25.87 -9.99 -1.47
C ILE A 347 -24.49 -9.57 -1.01
N ASP A 348 -23.54 -10.51 -1.03
CA ASP A 348 -22.16 -10.23 -0.72
C ASP A 348 -21.28 -10.15 -1.98
N LEU A 349 -20.19 -9.40 -1.83
CA LEU A 349 -19.11 -9.23 -2.78
C LEU A 349 -17.81 -9.63 -2.10
N TRP A 350 -17.00 -10.44 -2.77
CA TRP A 350 -15.71 -10.91 -2.27
C TRP A 350 -14.60 -10.52 -3.24
N LEU A 351 -13.55 -9.92 -2.71
CA LEU A 351 -12.34 -9.51 -3.43
C LEU A 351 -11.14 -10.22 -2.84
N ARG A 352 -10.28 -10.78 -3.68
CA ARG A 352 -8.98 -11.32 -3.28
C ARG A 352 -7.91 -11.01 -4.32
N ALA A 353 -6.66 -10.85 -3.90
CA ALA A 353 -5.55 -10.75 -4.85
C ALA A 353 -5.40 -12.06 -5.63
N CYS A 354 -5.02 -11.95 -6.91
CA CYS A 354 -4.63 -13.13 -7.69
C CYS A 354 -3.20 -13.54 -7.31
N GLU A 355 -3.05 -14.80 -6.91
CA GLU A 355 -1.75 -15.40 -6.64
C GLU A 355 -0.87 -15.29 -7.91
N GLY A 356 0.33 -14.71 -7.78
CA GLY A 356 1.28 -14.54 -8.89
C GLY A 356 1.26 -13.18 -9.61
N SER A 357 0.39 -12.25 -9.21
CA SER A 357 0.35 -10.87 -9.79
C SER A 357 1.38 -9.89 -9.19
N GLY A 358 2.28 -10.35 -8.32
CA GLY A 358 3.33 -9.52 -7.75
C GLY A 358 4.51 -9.34 -8.69
N PRO A 359 4.99 -8.10 -8.95
CA PRO A 359 6.22 -7.89 -9.69
C PRO A 359 7.41 -8.45 -8.89
N GLY A 360 7.81 -9.69 -9.20
CA GLY A 360 9.05 -10.27 -8.69
C GLY A 360 8.94 -11.45 -7.72
N SER A 361 7.82 -12.17 -7.61
CA SER A 361 7.78 -13.42 -6.84
C SER A 361 8.43 -14.63 -7.56
N GLY A 362 9.07 -14.42 -8.71
CA GLY A 362 9.88 -15.42 -9.41
C GLY A 362 11.19 -15.73 -8.69
N GLY A 363 11.11 -16.31 -7.51
CA GLY A 363 12.21 -17.04 -6.89
C GLY A 363 12.23 -18.47 -7.42
N TYR A 364 12.91 -18.69 -8.54
CA TYR A 364 13.39 -20.01 -8.97
C TYR A 364 14.92 -20.02 -8.96
#